data_AF-H2B3A4-F1
#
_entry.id   AF-H2B3A4-F1
#
_cell.length_a   1.000
_cell.length_b   1.000
_cell.length_c   1.000
_cell.angle_alpha   90.00
_cell.angle_beta   90.00
_cell.angle_gamma   90.00
#
_symmetry.space_group_name_H-M   'P 1'
#
loop_
_entity.id
_entity.type
_entity.pdbx_description
1 polymer ?
#
loop_
_entity_poly.entity_id
_entity_poly.type
_entity_poly.pdbx_seq_one_letter_code
_entity_poly.pdbx_strand_id
1 'polypeptide(L)'
;GSTGDIIFLGTTTPQLEEIFYELTHNMNQDLGGSGSNLRTPADCVGQARCEYACYDTQALWYGLTQEYQDELHRPAFPYKFKFKFDGCPNCCVASIARADMSFIGTWRDDIRVDQEAGQCLWAEKSHRTPGRTPVVTGGPFDI
;
A
#
# COMPACT_ATOMS: atom_id res chain seq x y z
N GLY A 1 12.75 5.03 6.29
CA GLY A 1 11.43 4.88 5.66
C GLY A 1 10.96 3.45 5.82
N SER A 2 9.86 3.23 6.54
CA SER A 2 9.29 1.90 6.79
C SER A 2 8.93 1.18 5.48
N THR A 3 8.98 -0.14 5.47
CA THR A 3 8.82 -0.93 4.24
C THR A 3 7.49 -1.68 4.23
N GLY A 4 7.19 -2.45 5.28
CA GLY A 4 5.91 -3.16 5.43
C GLY A 4 6.00 -4.39 6.34
N ASP A 5 7.21 -4.83 6.65
CA ASP A 5 7.50 -6.04 7.43
C ASP A 5 6.93 -6.03 8.85
N ILE A 6 6.55 -7.22 9.32
CA ILE A 6 6.39 -7.50 10.75
C ILE A 6 7.79 -7.51 11.38
N ILE A 7 7.97 -6.77 12.47
CA ILE A 7 9.27 -6.61 13.13
C ILE A 7 9.29 -7.38 14.45
N PHE A 8 10.11 -8.44 14.52
CA PHE A 8 10.44 -9.11 15.77
C PHE A 8 11.64 -8.42 16.42
N LEU A 9 11.37 -7.60 17.43
CA LEU A 9 12.37 -6.73 18.04
C LEU A 9 13.07 -7.41 19.22
N GLY A 10 14.25 -7.97 18.96
CA GLY A 10 15.16 -8.51 19.96
C GLY A 10 15.13 -10.03 20.05
N THR A 11 16.29 -10.64 19.80
CA THR A 11 16.56 -12.07 20.00
C THR A 11 18.08 -12.28 20.13
N THR A 12 18.54 -13.52 20.27
CA THR A 12 19.96 -13.88 20.30
C THR A 12 20.37 -14.64 19.05
N THR A 13 21.65 -14.62 18.69
CA THR A 13 22.17 -15.32 17.49
C THR A 13 21.77 -16.79 17.41
N PRO A 14 21.80 -17.59 18.50
CA PRO A 14 21.39 -19.00 18.43
C PRO A 14 19.90 -19.22 18.11
N GLN A 15 19.05 -18.21 18.29
CA GLN A 15 17.61 -18.32 18.05
C GLN A 15 17.23 -18.01 16.59
N LEU A 16 18.14 -17.50 15.76
CA LEU A 16 17.81 -17.05 14.40
C LEU A 16 17.31 -18.21 13.52
N GLU A 17 18.06 -19.31 13.49
CA GLU A 17 17.69 -20.48 12.68
C GLU A 17 16.46 -21.21 13.24
N GLU A 18 16.32 -21.27 14.58
CA GLU A 18 15.13 -21.87 15.23
C GLU A 18 13.86 -21.11 14.87
N ILE A 19 13.90 -19.78 14.93
CA ILE A 19 12.78 -18.92 14.54
C ILE A 19 12.49 -19.09 13.04
N PHE A 20 13.52 -19.09 12.20
CA PHE A 20 13.35 -19.26 10.76
C PHE A 20 12.74 -20.63 10.40
N TYR A 21 13.18 -21.69 11.08
CA TYR A 21 12.64 -23.03 10.91
C TYR A 21 11.14 -23.07 11.28
N GLU A 22 10.77 -22.51 12.43
CA GLU A 22 9.38 -22.44 12.87
C GLU A 22 8.49 -21.65 11.89
N LEU A 23 8.97 -20.47 11.45
CA LEU A 23 8.25 -19.63 10.49
C LEU A 23 7.98 -20.36 9.18
N THR A 24 8.99 -21.04 8.64
CA THR A 24 8.89 -21.70 7.33
C THR A 24 8.11 -23.03 7.40
N HIS A 25 8.39 -23.87 8.39
CA HIS A 25 7.84 -25.24 8.44
C HIS A 25 6.44 -25.29 9.06
N ASN A 26 6.15 -24.43 10.05
CA ASN A 26 4.90 -24.49 10.80
C ASN A 26 3.95 -23.34 10.46
N MET A 27 4.47 -22.19 10.02
CA MET A 27 3.65 -21.01 9.71
C MET A 27 3.56 -20.68 8.22
N ASN A 28 4.33 -21.38 7.37
CA ASN A 28 4.42 -21.13 5.93
C ASN A 28 4.68 -19.63 5.63
N GLN A 29 5.58 -19.02 6.41
CA GLN A 29 5.92 -17.61 6.34
C GLN A 29 7.42 -17.44 6.15
N ASP A 30 7.81 -16.49 5.30
CA ASP A 30 9.19 -16.21 4.98
C ASP A 30 9.68 -14.90 5.63
N LEU A 31 10.99 -14.66 5.55
CA LEU A 31 11.65 -13.44 5.97
C LEU A 31 11.45 -12.31 4.95
N GLY A 32 11.45 -11.08 5.46
CA GLY A 32 11.50 -9.88 4.63
C GLY A 32 12.89 -9.57 4.06
N GLY A 33 12.96 -8.59 3.15
CA GLY A 33 14.20 -8.21 2.47
C GLY A 33 15.04 -7.16 3.21
N SER A 34 16.36 -7.36 3.29
CA SER A 34 17.30 -6.36 3.81
C SER A 34 18.67 -6.43 3.11
N GLY A 35 19.36 -5.29 2.96
CA GLY A 35 20.64 -5.19 2.22
C GLY A 35 20.53 -4.50 0.86
N SER A 36 21.43 -4.79 -0.07
CA SER A 36 21.44 -4.24 -1.44
C SER A 36 20.65 -5.15 -2.40
N ASN A 37 19.37 -5.27 -2.12
CA ASN A 37 18.40 -6.14 -2.78
C ASN A 37 17.07 -5.41 -3.00
N LEU A 38 16.12 -6.11 -3.64
CA LEU A 38 14.71 -5.79 -3.51
C LEU A 38 14.29 -5.89 -2.03
N ARG A 39 13.57 -4.88 -1.54
CA ARG A 39 12.96 -4.90 -0.21
C ARG A 39 11.50 -5.30 -0.31
N THR A 40 10.97 -5.79 0.80
CA THR A 40 9.58 -6.19 0.96
C THR A 40 8.63 -5.15 0.35
N PRO A 41 7.91 -5.51 -0.73
CA PRO A 41 6.95 -4.61 -1.33
C PRO A 41 5.80 -4.30 -0.38
N ALA A 42 5.09 -3.20 -0.60
CA ALA A 42 3.89 -2.87 0.18
C ALA A 42 2.86 -2.13 -0.67
N ASP A 43 1.58 -2.30 -0.35
CA ASP A 43 0.48 -1.69 -1.06
C ASP A 43 -0.52 -0.98 -0.14
N CYS A 44 -1.43 -0.21 -0.75
CA CYS A 44 -2.61 0.29 -0.06
C CYS A 44 -3.68 -0.81 0.05
N VAL A 45 -4.74 -0.59 0.84
CA VAL A 45 -5.84 -1.58 0.96
C VAL A 45 -6.50 -1.95 -0.37
N GLY A 46 -6.39 -1.09 -1.39
CA GLY A 46 -6.86 -1.37 -2.74
C GLY A 46 -8.35 -1.70 -2.79
N GLN A 47 -8.72 -2.61 -3.68
CA GLN A 47 -10.11 -3.00 -3.93
C GLN A 47 -10.78 -3.72 -2.75
N ALA A 48 -10.01 -4.18 -1.75
CA ALA A 48 -10.59 -4.84 -0.59
C ALA A 48 -11.53 -3.94 0.23
N ARG A 49 -11.29 -2.62 0.23
CA ARG A 49 -12.14 -1.67 0.99
C ARG A 49 -12.11 -0.22 0.49
N CYS A 50 -11.62 0.05 -0.71
CA CYS A 50 -11.56 1.41 -1.27
C CYS A 50 -12.29 1.46 -2.61
N GLU A 51 -13.31 2.32 -2.70
CA GLU A 51 -14.08 2.57 -3.91
C GLU A 51 -13.28 3.31 -5.00
N TYR A 52 -12.12 3.89 -4.66
CA TYR A 52 -11.26 4.62 -5.59
C TYR A 52 -10.17 3.74 -6.22
N ALA A 53 -10.06 2.47 -5.85
CA ALA A 53 -9.01 1.59 -6.35
C ALA A 53 -9.19 1.29 -7.84
N CYS A 54 -8.22 1.71 -8.67
CA CYS A 54 -8.25 1.57 -10.12
C CYS A 54 -7.74 0.20 -10.62
N TYR A 55 -7.07 -0.57 -9.76
CA TYR A 55 -6.60 -1.93 -10.03
C TYR A 55 -6.47 -2.71 -8.71
N ASP A 56 -6.29 -4.03 -8.81
CA ASP A 56 -6.03 -4.88 -7.66
C ASP A 56 -4.57 -4.74 -7.21
N THR A 57 -4.35 -3.90 -6.20
CA THR A 57 -3.02 -3.64 -5.65
C THR A 57 -2.44 -4.84 -4.93
N GLN A 58 -3.28 -5.61 -4.23
CA GLN A 58 -2.85 -6.75 -3.41
C GLN A 58 -2.43 -7.92 -4.29
N ALA A 59 -3.17 -8.18 -5.37
CA ALA A 59 -2.79 -9.22 -6.34
C ALA A 59 -1.46 -8.90 -7.04
N LEU A 60 -1.26 -7.65 -7.47
CA LEU A 60 0.00 -7.24 -8.11
C LEU A 60 1.18 -7.27 -7.12
N TRP A 61 0.95 -6.79 -5.90
CA TRP A 61 1.92 -6.85 -4.80
C TRP A 61 2.37 -8.29 -4.52
N TYR A 62 1.42 -9.20 -4.35
CA TYR A 62 1.71 -10.60 -4.06
C TYR A 62 2.41 -11.28 -5.24
N GLY A 63 1.91 -11.10 -6.46
CA GLY A 63 2.49 -11.69 -7.67
C GLY A 63 3.95 -11.28 -7.88
N LEU A 64 4.27 -9.99 -7.76
CA LEU A 64 5.65 -9.52 -7.92
C LEU A 64 6.57 -9.90 -6.75
N THR A 65 6.03 -10.01 -5.54
CA THR A 65 6.80 -10.49 -4.39
C THR A 65 7.20 -11.95 -4.57
N GLN A 66 6.31 -12.78 -5.11
CA GLN A 66 6.61 -14.19 -5.39
C GLN A 66 7.53 -14.38 -6.60
N GLU A 67 7.37 -13.57 -7.65
CA GLU A 67 8.22 -13.62 -8.85
C GLU A 67 9.68 -13.27 -8.52
N TYR A 68 9.90 -12.22 -7.72
CA TYR A 68 11.24 -11.69 -7.43
C TYR A 68 11.76 -12.09 -6.03
N GLN A 69 11.48 -13.32 -5.60
CA GLN A 69 11.96 -13.85 -4.32
C GLN A 69 13.49 -13.91 -4.24
N ASP A 70 14.18 -14.33 -5.31
CA ASP A 70 15.64 -14.42 -5.29
C ASP A 70 16.28 -13.03 -5.15
N GLU A 71 15.79 -12.03 -5.90
CA GLU A 71 16.24 -10.64 -5.79
C GLU A 71 15.93 -10.00 -4.45
N LEU A 72 14.98 -10.56 -3.67
CA LEU A 72 14.63 -10.12 -2.33
C LEU A 72 15.53 -10.77 -1.27
N HIS A 73 15.76 -12.07 -1.33
CA HIS A 73 16.59 -12.76 -0.33
C HIS A 73 18.09 -12.65 -0.58
N ARG A 74 18.51 -12.45 -1.83
CA ARG A 74 19.93 -12.45 -2.21
C ARG A 74 20.34 -11.11 -2.83
N PRO A 75 21.16 -10.31 -2.13
CA PRO A 75 21.65 -9.03 -2.64
C PRO A 75 22.42 -9.14 -3.96
N ALA A 76 21.75 -8.80 -5.07
CA ALA A 76 22.33 -8.76 -6.42
C ALA A 76 22.44 -7.33 -7.00
N PHE A 77 21.88 -6.32 -6.30
CA PHE A 77 21.81 -4.95 -6.79
C PHE A 77 22.92 -4.06 -6.23
N PRO A 78 23.27 -2.94 -6.92
CA PRO A 78 24.23 -1.98 -6.38
C PRO A 78 23.78 -1.34 -5.06
N TYR A 79 22.46 -1.18 -4.87
CA TYR A 79 21.87 -0.67 -3.64
C TYR A 79 20.44 -1.19 -3.47
N LYS A 80 19.77 -0.77 -2.38
CA LYS A 80 18.38 -1.17 -2.09
C LYS A 80 17.42 -0.70 -3.18
N PHE A 81 16.43 -1.55 -3.48
CA PHE A 81 15.35 -1.24 -4.41
C PHE A 81 13.99 -1.54 -3.76
N LYS A 82 12.97 -0.74 -4.03
CA LYS A 82 11.65 -0.86 -3.40
C LYS A 82 10.52 -0.73 -4.41
N PHE A 83 9.56 -1.64 -4.32
CA PHE A 83 8.24 -1.53 -4.96
C PHE A 83 7.19 -1.03 -3.97
N LYS A 84 6.32 -0.11 -4.42
CA LYS A 84 5.09 0.23 -3.71
C LYS A 84 3.92 0.46 -4.65
N PHE A 85 2.74 0.03 -4.22
CA PHE A 85 1.54 0.00 -5.05
C PHE A 85 0.41 0.83 -4.44
N ASP A 86 0.03 1.90 -5.12
CA ASP A 86 -1.10 2.74 -4.78
C ASP A 86 -2.22 2.57 -5.81
N GLY A 87 -3.42 2.27 -5.35
CA GLY A 87 -4.58 2.02 -6.21
C GLY A 87 -5.15 3.27 -6.85
N CYS A 88 -4.79 4.46 -6.37
CA CYS A 88 -5.22 5.75 -6.91
C CYS A 88 -4.22 6.87 -6.54
N PRO A 89 -4.37 8.08 -7.11
CA PRO A 89 -3.44 9.21 -6.86
C PRO A 89 -3.44 9.74 -5.41
N ASN A 90 -4.37 9.32 -4.54
CA ASN A 90 -4.34 9.67 -3.11
C ASN A 90 -3.12 9.10 -2.37
N CYS A 91 -2.44 8.11 -2.96
CA CYS A 91 -1.11 7.67 -2.54
C CYS A 91 -1.03 7.24 -1.06
N CYS A 92 -1.96 6.38 -0.62
CA CYS A 92 -2.10 5.97 0.77
C CYS A 92 -0.89 5.19 1.33
N VAL A 93 -0.16 4.43 0.50
CA VAL A 93 1.10 3.76 0.92
C VAL A 93 2.34 4.65 0.67
N ALA A 94 2.11 5.85 0.14
CA ALA A 94 3.12 6.86 -0.19
C ALA A 94 4.20 6.31 -1.13
N SER A 95 3.81 5.61 -2.20
CA SER A 95 4.72 5.00 -3.17
C SER A 95 5.71 6.02 -3.74
N ILE A 96 5.19 7.15 -4.27
CA ILE A 96 5.99 8.21 -4.92
C ILE A 96 7.15 8.75 -4.07
N ALA A 97 7.02 8.74 -2.74
CA ALA A 97 8.02 9.29 -1.84
C ALA A 97 8.92 8.23 -1.20
N ARG A 98 8.56 6.94 -1.29
CA ARG A 98 9.14 5.87 -0.45
C ARG A 98 9.46 4.58 -1.20
N ALA A 99 9.34 4.59 -2.52
CA ALA A 99 9.73 3.49 -3.41
C ALA A 99 10.62 4.00 -4.54
N ASP A 100 11.51 3.13 -5.00
CA ASP A 100 12.34 3.38 -6.19
C ASP A 100 11.50 3.19 -7.46
N MET A 101 10.52 2.28 -7.43
CA MET A 101 9.50 2.13 -8.46
C MET A 101 8.10 2.16 -7.85
N SER A 102 7.32 3.13 -8.31
CA SER A 102 5.98 3.45 -7.81
C SER A 102 4.93 3.06 -8.83
N PHE A 103 3.92 2.32 -8.41
CA PHE A 103 2.77 1.95 -9.24
C PHE A 103 1.56 2.72 -8.74
N ILE A 104 1.08 3.69 -9.51
CA ILE A 104 -0.04 4.55 -9.12
C ILE A 104 -1.16 4.37 -10.13
N GLY A 105 -2.31 3.90 -9.63
CA GLY A 105 -3.49 3.64 -10.44
C GLY A 105 -4.16 4.91 -10.93
N THR A 106 -4.67 4.87 -12.16
CA THR A 106 -5.50 5.92 -12.75
C THR A 106 -6.49 5.28 -13.72
N TRP A 107 -7.49 6.06 -14.09
CA TRP A 107 -8.38 5.76 -15.22
C TRP A 107 -8.03 6.71 -16.40
N ARG A 108 -8.60 6.43 -17.57
CA ARG A 108 -8.34 7.19 -18.82
C ARG A 108 -9.62 7.77 -19.44
N ASP A 109 -10.76 7.23 -19.07
CA ASP A 109 -12.10 7.66 -19.45
C ASP A 109 -12.60 8.83 -18.59
N ASP A 110 -13.83 9.26 -18.84
CA ASP A 110 -14.42 10.41 -18.16
C ASP A 110 -14.84 10.08 -16.73
N ILE A 111 -14.80 11.08 -15.86
CA ILE A 111 -15.31 10.96 -14.48
C ILE A 111 -16.83 10.74 -14.54
N ARG A 112 -17.30 9.71 -13.82
CA ARG A 112 -18.73 9.43 -13.65
C ARG A 112 -19.35 10.44 -12.69
N VAL A 113 -20.31 11.23 -13.17
CA VAL A 113 -20.98 12.29 -12.39
C VAL A 113 -22.43 11.92 -12.13
N ASP A 114 -22.82 11.86 -10.85
CA ASP A 114 -24.20 11.73 -10.40
C ASP A 114 -24.76 13.11 -10.01
N GLN A 115 -25.71 13.60 -10.80
CA GLN A 115 -26.32 14.92 -10.61
C GLN A 115 -27.21 14.98 -9.36
N GLU A 116 -27.84 13.86 -8.98
CA GLU A 116 -28.70 13.82 -7.79
C GLU A 116 -27.84 13.89 -6.51
N ALA A 117 -26.74 13.14 -6.48
CA ALA A 117 -25.76 13.23 -5.39
C ALA A 117 -25.16 14.64 -5.29
N GLY A 118 -24.88 15.30 -6.42
CA GLY A 118 -24.41 16.69 -6.47
C GLY A 118 -25.42 17.68 -5.87
N GLN A 119 -26.71 17.55 -6.20
CA GLN A 119 -27.76 18.36 -5.61
C GLN A 119 -27.96 18.10 -4.12
N CYS A 120 -27.79 16.85 -3.67
CA CYS A 120 -27.87 16.47 -2.27
C CYS A 120 -26.75 17.14 -1.44
N LEU A 121 -25.53 17.20 -1.99
CA LEU A 121 -24.40 17.94 -1.43
C LEU A 121 -24.67 19.45 -1.35
N TRP A 122 -25.23 20.03 -2.42
CA TRP A 122 -25.63 21.44 -2.46
C TRP A 122 -26.70 21.80 -1.43
N ALA A 123 -27.69 20.92 -1.27
CA ALA A 123 -28.76 21.09 -0.29
C ALA A 123 -28.29 20.79 1.15
N GLU A 124 -26.99 20.58 1.38
CA GLU A 124 -26.38 20.22 2.67
C GLU A 124 -26.99 18.96 3.33
N LYS A 125 -27.64 18.10 2.53
CA LYS A 125 -28.26 16.85 2.98
C LYS A 125 -27.25 15.70 3.11
N SER A 126 -26.04 15.88 2.58
CA SER A 126 -24.92 14.95 2.71
C SER A 126 -23.63 15.69 3.08
N HIS A 127 -22.75 15.00 3.81
CA HIS A 127 -21.46 15.56 4.21
C HIS A 127 -20.54 15.76 3.00
N ARG A 128 -19.80 16.89 2.97
CA ARG A 128 -18.78 17.21 1.96
C ARG A 128 -17.73 16.11 1.78
N THR A 129 -17.40 15.41 2.87
CA THR A 129 -16.55 14.22 2.85
C THR A 129 -17.11 13.21 3.85
N PRO A 130 -17.49 12.00 3.42
CA PRO A 130 -18.04 10.99 4.33
C PRO A 130 -17.08 10.70 5.50
N GLY A 131 -17.59 10.73 6.73
CA GLY A 131 -16.84 10.33 7.94
C GLY A 131 -15.71 11.27 8.40
N ARG A 132 -15.50 12.43 7.74
CA ARG A 132 -14.56 13.45 8.22
C ARG A 132 -15.32 14.51 9.01
N THR A 133 -14.78 14.91 10.17
CA THR A 133 -15.39 15.99 10.99
C THR A 133 -15.60 17.22 10.13
N PRO A 134 -16.79 17.85 10.16
CA PRO A 134 -16.97 19.15 9.51
C PRO A 134 -15.89 20.07 10.03
N VAL A 135 -15.07 20.61 9.14
CA VAL A 135 -14.05 21.59 9.51
C VAL A 135 -14.81 22.75 10.12
N VAL A 136 -14.63 22.98 11.42
CA VAL A 136 -15.38 23.91 12.28
C VAL A 136 -15.36 25.37 11.77
N THR A 137 -14.64 25.66 10.69
CA THR A 137 -14.41 27.01 10.15
C THR A 137 -14.72 27.17 8.66
N GLY A 138 -15.14 26.12 7.95
CA GLY A 138 -15.60 26.25 6.56
C GLY A 138 -17.08 26.57 6.54
N GLY A 139 -17.48 27.70 5.99
CA GLY A 139 -18.88 28.06 5.78
C GLY A 139 -19.65 27.04 4.91
N PRO A 140 -20.86 27.39 4.43
CA PRO A 140 -21.66 26.50 3.59
C PRO A 140 -20.86 25.99 2.38
N PHE A 141 -21.17 24.79 1.91
CA PHE A 141 -20.49 24.19 0.76
C PHE A 141 -20.78 25.02 -0.50
N ASP A 142 -19.72 25.50 -1.16
CA ASP A 142 -19.75 26.26 -2.41
C ASP A 142 -18.96 25.47 -3.47
N ILE A 143 -19.57 25.21 -4.63
CA ILE A 143 -19.05 24.31 -5.69
C ILE A 143 -18.17 25.03 -6.69
#